data_AF-A0A9C8JAT8-F1
#
_entry.id   AF-A0A9C8JAT8-F1
#
_cell.length_a   1.000
_cell.length_b   1.000
_cell.length_c   1.000
_cell.angle_alpha   90.00
_cell.angle_beta   90.00
_cell.angle_gamma   90.00
#
_symmetry.space_group_name_H-M   'P 1'
#
loop_
_entity.id
_entity.type
_entity.pdbx_description
1 polymer ?
#
loop_
_entity_poly.entity_id
_entity_poly.type
_entity_poly.pdbx_seq_one_letter_code
_entity_poly.pdbx_strand_id
1 'polypeptide(L)'
;AKALAMGADAVAIGQGMMISLGCNSETYIKDGEHHSAEADYAALGTKAGFCHHCHTGKCPTGVTTQDPILEQRIEPKVGAKHVTNYIKTLTMELTTVARACGKSNVHHLEREDLVALTIESAAMAKLPLAGTSWIPGVTENK
;
A
#
# COMPACT_ATOMS: atom_id res chain seq x y z
N ALA A 1 -8.65 -0.62 -7.15
CA ALA A 1 -10.05 -0.99 -7.46
C ALA A 1 -11.00 0.06 -6.94
N LYS A 2 -11.28 0.13 -5.62
CA LYS A 2 -12.22 1.10 -5.04
C LYS A 2 -11.98 2.55 -5.47
N ALA A 3 -10.73 3.03 -5.44
CA ALA A 3 -10.41 4.39 -5.88
C ALA A 3 -10.78 4.63 -7.35
N LEU A 4 -10.52 3.67 -8.24
CA LEU A 4 -10.88 3.75 -9.65
C LEU A 4 -12.41 3.75 -9.83
N ALA A 5 -13.11 2.82 -9.15
CA ALA A 5 -14.57 2.76 -9.13
C ALA A 5 -15.23 4.07 -8.62
N MET A 6 -14.56 4.78 -7.72
CA MET A 6 -15.01 6.08 -7.21
C MET A 6 -14.67 7.25 -8.14
N GLY A 7 -14.04 7.00 -9.30
CA GLY A 7 -13.76 7.98 -10.34
C GLY A 7 -12.31 8.46 -10.44
N ALA A 8 -11.36 7.85 -9.71
CA ALA A 8 -9.95 8.20 -9.89
C ALA A 8 -9.37 7.57 -11.16
N ASP A 9 -8.53 8.31 -11.90
CA ASP A 9 -7.81 7.77 -13.06
C ASP A 9 -6.59 6.92 -12.66
N ALA A 10 -5.98 7.25 -11.52
CA ALA A 10 -4.78 6.61 -10.99
C ALA A 10 -4.71 6.73 -9.47
N VAL A 11 -3.81 5.96 -8.84
CA VAL A 11 -3.52 6.03 -7.41
C VAL A 11 -2.03 6.17 -7.16
N ALA A 12 -1.66 7.07 -6.24
CA ALA A 12 -0.29 7.19 -5.76
C ALA A 12 -0.06 6.19 -4.61
N ILE A 13 1.07 5.47 -4.64
CA ILE A 13 1.43 4.49 -3.61
C ILE A 13 2.72 4.96 -2.93
N GLY A 14 2.62 5.36 -1.67
CA GLY A 14 3.78 5.81 -0.87
C GLY A 14 4.32 4.68 0.01
N GLN A 15 3.67 4.43 1.14
CA GLN A 15 4.15 3.49 2.16
C GLN A 15 4.35 2.07 1.63
N GLY A 16 3.47 1.58 0.75
CA GLY A 16 3.61 0.27 0.12
C GLY A 16 4.91 0.11 -0.68
N MET A 17 5.35 1.17 -1.39
CA MET A 17 6.64 1.17 -2.09
C MET A 17 7.80 1.06 -1.10
N MET A 18 7.78 1.85 -0.04
CA MET A 18 8.83 1.86 0.99
C MET A 18 8.93 0.51 1.70
N ILE A 19 7.80 -0.12 2.03
CA ILE A 19 7.75 -1.46 2.63
C ILE A 19 8.33 -2.49 1.65
N SER A 20 7.96 -2.44 0.36
CA SER A 20 8.55 -3.35 -0.63
C SER A 20 10.07 -3.18 -0.79
N LEU A 21 10.61 -1.98 -0.59
CA LEU A 21 12.06 -1.73 -0.56
C LEU A 21 12.75 -2.31 0.69
N GLY A 22 11.99 -2.70 1.72
CA GLY A 22 12.52 -3.25 2.97
C GLY A 22 12.29 -2.36 4.20
N CYS A 23 11.45 -1.33 4.12
CA CYS A 23 11.09 -0.54 5.30
C CYS A 23 10.45 -1.47 6.35
N ASN A 24 10.88 -1.34 7.61
CA ASN A 24 10.43 -2.16 8.73
C ASN A 24 10.78 -3.67 8.63
N SER A 25 11.61 -4.10 7.68
CA SER A 25 12.17 -5.46 7.66
C SER A 25 13.18 -5.66 8.78
N GLU A 26 13.25 -6.88 9.33
CA GLU A 26 14.25 -7.32 10.31
C GLU A 26 15.65 -7.44 9.68
N THR A 27 15.71 -7.62 8.36
CA THR A 27 16.97 -7.79 7.61
C THR A 27 17.02 -6.88 6.38
N TYR A 28 18.24 -6.60 5.90
CA TYR A 28 18.51 -6.05 4.58
C TYR A 28 19.45 -6.97 3.80
N ILE A 29 19.46 -6.87 2.48
CA ILE A 29 20.33 -7.70 1.63
C ILE A 29 21.55 -6.87 1.23
N LYS A 30 22.74 -7.43 1.46
CA LYS A 30 24.01 -6.87 1.00
C LYS A 30 24.93 -7.97 0.51
N ASP A 31 25.45 -7.81 -0.71
CA ASP A 31 26.32 -8.76 -1.41
C ASP A 31 25.68 -10.16 -1.54
N GLY A 32 24.35 -10.21 -1.68
CA GLY A 32 23.58 -11.44 -1.81
C GLY A 32 23.26 -12.15 -0.49
N GLU A 33 23.69 -11.62 0.65
CA GLU A 33 23.43 -12.17 1.98
C GLU A 33 22.43 -11.32 2.77
N HIS A 34 21.72 -11.94 3.71
CA HIS A 34 20.83 -11.25 4.64
C HIS A 34 21.62 -10.79 5.87
N HIS A 35 21.53 -9.50 6.16
CA HIS A 35 22.16 -8.87 7.34
C HIS A 35 21.06 -8.41 8.29
N SER A 36 21.21 -8.70 9.59
CA SER A 36 20.25 -8.26 10.60
C SER A 36 20.33 -6.75 10.83
N ALA A 37 19.16 -6.11 10.95
CA ALA A 37 19.01 -4.70 11.30
C ALA A 37 18.50 -4.52 12.75
N GLU A 38 18.31 -5.60 13.50
CA GLU A 38 17.65 -5.59 14.82
C GLU A 38 18.38 -4.74 15.86
N ALA A 39 19.72 -4.81 15.87
CA ALA A 39 20.53 -4.00 16.79
C ALA A 39 20.32 -2.50 16.58
N ASP A 40 20.17 -2.08 15.33
CA ASP A 40 19.95 -0.68 14.98
C ASP A 40 18.52 -0.23 15.31
N TYR A 41 17.52 -1.11 15.14
CA TYR A 41 16.18 -0.83 15.66
C TYR A 41 16.17 -0.71 17.19
N ALA A 42 16.87 -1.60 17.90
CA ALA A 42 16.97 -1.55 19.35
C ALA A 42 17.67 -0.27 19.84
N ALA A 43 18.71 0.18 19.14
CA ALA A 43 19.37 1.46 19.40
C ALA A 43 18.46 2.68 19.21
N LEU A 44 17.41 2.54 18.38
CA LEU A 44 16.34 3.53 18.21
C LEU A 44 15.17 3.34 19.19
N GLY A 45 15.26 2.39 20.13
CA GLY A 45 14.18 2.11 21.08
C GLY A 45 12.92 1.53 20.42
N THR A 46 13.06 0.87 19.28
CA THR A 46 11.95 0.26 18.53
C THR A 46 12.33 -1.15 18.06
N LYS A 47 11.41 -1.80 17.33
CA LYS A 47 11.65 -3.07 16.63
C LYS A 47 11.16 -2.99 15.18
N ALA A 48 11.61 -3.92 14.35
CA ALA A 48 11.10 -4.12 13.01
C ALA A 48 9.57 -4.30 13.01
N GLY A 49 8.88 -3.74 12.04
CA GLY A 49 7.41 -3.68 11.97
C GLY A 49 6.75 -2.51 12.74
N PHE A 50 7.47 -1.85 13.64
CA PHE A 50 6.92 -0.79 14.52
C PHE A 50 7.66 0.55 14.39
N CYS A 51 8.70 0.61 13.56
CA CYS A 51 9.53 1.80 13.40
C CYS A 51 8.81 2.91 12.62
N HIS A 52 8.84 4.11 13.20
CA HIS A 52 8.31 5.37 12.64
C HIS A 52 9.32 6.53 12.81
N HIS A 53 10.61 6.21 12.98
CA HIS A 53 11.70 7.16 13.25
C HIS A 53 12.34 7.74 11.97
N CYS A 54 11.61 7.79 10.85
CA CYS A 54 12.15 8.22 9.54
C CYS A 54 12.79 9.62 9.59
N HIS A 55 12.24 10.52 10.41
CA HIS A 55 12.73 11.88 10.61
C HIS A 55 14.13 11.96 11.24
N THR A 56 14.62 10.88 11.84
CA THR A 56 15.96 10.84 12.47
C THR A 56 17.08 10.64 11.46
N GLY A 57 16.77 10.23 10.23
CA GLY A 57 17.76 9.83 9.24
C GLY A 57 18.53 8.55 9.58
N LYS A 58 18.16 7.80 10.63
CA LYS A 58 18.86 6.60 11.11
C LYS A 58 18.20 5.29 10.67
N CYS A 59 17.57 5.26 9.51
CA CYS A 59 16.80 4.10 9.04
C CYS A 59 17.65 2.81 9.01
N PRO A 60 17.32 1.78 9.81
CA PRO A 60 18.11 0.55 9.89
C PRO A 60 18.21 -0.24 8.59
N THR A 61 17.25 -0.10 7.68
CA THR A 61 17.29 -0.80 6.38
C THR A 61 17.72 0.11 5.23
N GLY A 62 18.16 1.34 5.50
CA GLY A 62 18.68 2.26 4.49
C GLY A 62 17.62 2.99 3.66
N VAL A 63 16.32 2.79 3.92
CA VAL A 63 15.22 3.34 3.11
C VAL A 63 15.01 4.84 3.28
N THR A 64 15.16 5.34 4.51
CA THR A 64 14.91 6.76 4.85
C THR A 64 16.10 7.35 5.58
N THR A 65 17.22 7.44 4.90
CA THR A 65 18.48 7.97 5.45
C THR A 65 19.25 8.74 4.38
N GLN A 66 20.15 9.61 4.84
CA GLN A 66 21.19 10.26 4.02
C GLN A 66 22.58 9.96 4.60
N ASP A 67 22.66 9.01 5.55
CA ASP A 67 23.93 8.56 6.10
C ASP A 67 24.63 7.66 5.06
N PRO A 68 25.88 7.97 4.67
CA PRO A 68 26.57 7.25 3.59
C PRO A 68 26.78 5.76 3.85
N ILE A 69 26.75 5.32 5.11
CA ILE A 69 26.91 3.91 5.49
C ILE A 69 25.56 3.21 5.44
N LEU A 70 24.50 3.84 5.97
CA LEU A 70 23.16 3.26 6.00
C LEU A 70 22.52 3.20 4.60
N GLU A 71 22.74 4.22 3.75
CA GLU A 71 22.19 4.25 2.39
C GLU A 71 22.66 3.04 1.55
N GLN A 72 23.91 2.58 1.76
CA GLN A 72 24.46 1.40 1.09
C GLN A 72 23.74 0.08 1.44
N ARG A 73 22.85 0.07 2.42
CA ARG A 73 22.04 -1.10 2.77
C ARG A 73 20.91 -1.36 1.77
N ILE A 74 20.61 -0.37 0.92
CA ILE A 74 19.74 -0.58 -0.25
C ILE A 74 20.60 -0.82 -1.47
N GLU A 75 20.64 -2.09 -1.89
CA GLU A 75 21.15 -2.44 -3.20
C GLU A 75 20.10 -2.14 -4.30
N PRO A 76 20.40 -1.27 -5.29
CA PRO A 76 19.43 -0.88 -6.30
C PRO A 76 18.82 -2.05 -7.08
N LYS A 77 19.61 -3.09 -7.38
CA LYS A 77 19.12 -4.28 -8.11
C LYS A 77 18.13 -5.09 -7.29
N VAL A 78 18.38 -5.25 -5.98
CA VAL A 78 17.48 -5.96 -5.07
C VAL A 78 16.20 -5.15 -4.87
N GLY A 79 16.33 -3.86 -4.57
CA GLY A 79 15.19 -2.95 -4.40
C GLY A 79 14.30 -2.91 -5.65
N ALA A 80 14.88 -2.77 -6.84
CA ALA A 80 14.15 -2.79 -8.11
C ALA A 80 13.39 -4.11 -8.32
N LYS A 81 14.00 -5.25 -7.98
CA LYS A 81 13.32 -6.56 -8.06
C LYS A 81 12.13 -6.63 -7.11
N HIS A 82 12.28 -6.18 -5.87
CA HIS A 82 11.19 -6.19 -4.90
C HIS A 82 10.02 -5.28 -5.30
N VAL A 83 10.32 -4.04 -5.70
CA VAL A 83 9.31 -3.08 -6.18
C VAL A 83 8.60 -3.62 -7.42
N THR A 84 9.35 -4.22 -8.36
CA THR A 84 8.77 -4.86 -9.55
C THR A 84 7.80 -5.97 -9.17
N ASN A 85 8.18 -6.83 -8.23
CA ASN A 85 7.32 -7.92 -7.76
C ASN A 85 6.05 -7.36 -7.09
N TYR A 86 6.20 -6.34 -6.24
CA TYR A 86 5.07 -5.70 -5.57
C TYR A 86 4.08 -5.09 -6.58
N ILE A 87 4.57 -4.33 -7.58
CA ILE A 87 3.72 -3.71 -8.61
C ILE A 87 3.05 -4.79 -9.47
N LYS A 88 3.76 -5.85 -9.84
CA LYS A 88 3.17 -6.98 -10.57
C LYS A 88 2.04 -7.64 -9.78
N THR A 89 2.26 -7.92 -8.49
CA THR A 89 1.22 -8.49 -7.61
C THR A 89 0.01 -7.58 -7.53
N LEU A 90 0.21 -6.28 -7.26
CA LEU A 90 -0.89 -5.32 -7.23
C LEU A 90 -1.67 -5.27 -8.55
N THR A 91 -0.97 -5.35 -9.69
CA THR A 91 -1.59 -5.36 -11.01
C THR A 91 -2.43 -6.62 -11.23
N MET A 92 -1.92 -7.78 -10.81
CA MET A 92 -2.66 -9.04 -10.88
C MET A 92 -3.90 -9.02 -9.98
N GLU A 93 -3.78 -8.56 -8.73
CA GLU A 93 -4.90 -8.44 -7.80
C GLU A 93 -5.97 -7.47 -8.31
N LEU A 94 -5.56 -6.30 -8.82
CA LEU A 94 -6.46 -5.32 -9.42
C LEU A 94 -7.23 -5.93 -10.60
N THR A 95 -6.54 -6.69 -11.44
CA THR A 95 -7.15 -7.38 -12.59
C THR A 95 -8.15 -8.43 -12.13
N THR A 96 -7.83 -9.20 -11.09
CA THR A 96 -8.74 -10.19 -10.49
C THR A 96 -10.02 -9.52 -9.98
N VAL A 97 -9.90 -8.39 -9.28
CA VAL A 97 -11.07 -7.64 -8.79
C VAL A 97 -11.91 -7.11 -9.95
N ALA A 98 -11.29 -6.50 -10.97
CA ALA A 98 -12.02 -6.00 -12.13
C ALA A 98 -12.80 -7.12 -12.86
N ARG A 99 -12.18 -8.28 -13.04
CA ARG A 99 -12.84 -9.46 -13.63
C ARG A 99 -13.98 -9.98 -12.77
N ALA A 100 -13.84 -9.98 -11.45
CA ALA A 100 -14.92 -10.38 -10.54
C ALA A 100 -16.14 -9.45 -10.64
N CYS A 101 -15.94 -8.17 -10.96
CA CYS A 101 -17.00 -7.20 -11.28
C CYS A 101 -17.49 -7.29 -12.74
N GLY A 102 -17.06 -8.28 -13.52
CA GLY A 102 -17.44 -8.42 -14.94
C GLY A 102 -16.81 -7.39 -15.87
N LYS A 103 -15.75 -6.71 -15.44
CA LYS A 103 -15.07 -5.66 -16.22
C LYS A 103 -13.86 -6.23 -16.97
N SER A 104 -13.73 -5.88 -18.24
CA SER A 104 -12.58 -6.25 -19.10
C SER A 104 -11.39 -5.30 -18.96
N ASN A 105 -11.61 -4.10 -18.43
CA ASN A 105 -10.59 -3.09 -18.18
C ASN A 105 -10.80 -2.52 -16.76
N VAL A 106 -9.71 -2.26 -16.03
CA VAL A 106 -9.74 -1.70 -14.67
C VAL A 106 -10.34 -0.30 -14.61
N HIS A 107 -10.29 0.45 -15.72
CA HIS A 107 -10.91 1.76 -15.86
C HIS A 107 -12.43 1.70 -16.13
N HIS A 108 -13.01 0.51 -16.32
CA HIS A 108 -14.46 0.33 -16.41
C HIS A 108 -15.10 0.00 -15.05
N LEU A 109 -14.31 -0.01 -13.98
CA LEU A 109 -14.83 -0.07 -12.62
C LEU A 109 -15.63 1.20 -12.34
N GLU A 110 -16.83 1.03 -11.79
CA GLU A 110 -17.78 2.12 -11.55
C GLU A 110 -18.39 2.02 -10.14
N ARG A 111 -19.16 3.04 -9.73
CA ARG A 111 -19.69 3.10 -8.36
C ARG A 111 -20.68 1.98 -8.08
N GLU A 112 -21.34 1.48 -9.11
CA GLU A 112 -22.30 0.39 -9.09
C GLU A 112 -21.63 -0.95 -8.72
N ASP A 113 -20.30 -1.07 -8.89
CA ASP A 113 -19.52 -2.23 -8.45
C ASP A 113 -19.22 -2.22 -6.93
N LEU A 114 -19.65 -1.17 -6.21
CA LEU A 114 -19.36 -0.98 -4.79
C LEU A 114 -20.61 -1.02 -3.93
N VAL A 115 -20.45 -1.62 -2.76
CA VAL A 115 -21.41 -1.52 -1.65
C VAL A 115 -20.65 -1.17 -0.37
N ALA A 116 -21.30 -0.45 0.54
CA ALA A 116 -20.77 -0.14 1.86
C ALA A 116 -21.18 -1.21 2.87
N LEU A 117 -20.25 -1.59 3.75
CA LEU A 117 -20.51 -2.57 4.81
C LEU A 117 -21.00 -1.94 6.12
N THR A 118 -20.90 -0.62 6.26
CA THR A 118 -21.36 0.12 7.44
C THR A 118 -22.19 1.33 7.02
N ILE A 119 -23.07 1.78 7.92
CA ILE A 119 -23.96 2.93 7.70
C ILE A 119 -23.15 4.21 7.49
N GLU A 120 -22.08 4.40 8.26
CA GLU A 120 -21.18 5.55 8.15
C GLU A 120 -20.48 5.57 6.80
N SER A 121 -19.95 4.42 6.37
CA SER A 121 -19.31 4.30 5.05
C SER A 121 -20.30 4.56 3.92
N ALA A 122 -21.54 4.06 4.04
CA ALA A 122 -22.61 4.28 3.08
C ALA A 122 -22.94 5.78 2.97
N ALA A 123 -23.13 6.45 4.10
CA ALA A 123 -23.43 7.87 4.18
C ALA A 123 -22.28 8.74 3.62
N MET A 124 -21.04 8.48 4.04
CA MET A 124 -19.87 9.27 3.65
C MET A 124 -19.49 9.07 2.19
N ALA A 125 -19.46 7.82 1.73
CA ALA A 125 -19.08 7.50 0.35
C ALA A 125 -20.25 7.67 -0.63
N LYS A 126 -21.49 7.84 -0.15
CA LYS A 126 -22.75 7.86 -0.93
C LYS A 126 -22.95 6.58 -1.75
N LEU A 127 -22.70 5.44 -1.13
CA LEU A 127 -22.85 4.11 -1.73
C LEU A 127 -23.96 3.34 -0.99
N PRO A 128 -24.67 2.42 -1.67
CA PRO A 128 -25.71 1.63 -1.02
C PRO A 128 -25.14 0.75 0.10
N LEU A 129 -25.90 0.60 1.19
CA LEU A 129 -25.59 -0.37 2.23
C LEU A 129 -25.77 -1.79 1.68
N ALA A 130 -24.79 -2.66 1.93
CA ALA A 130 -24.78 -4.02 1.42
C ALA A 130 -26.10 -4.78 1.67
N GLY A 131 -26.64 -5.41 0.63
CA GLY A 131 -27.93 -6.10 0.66
C GLY A 131 -29.16 -5.19 0.50
N THR A 132 -28.97 -3.90 0.23
CA THR A 132 -30.06 -2.92 0.07
C THR A 132 -29.77 -1.94 -1.09
N SER A 133 -30.78 -1.16 -1.49
CA SER A 133 -30.60 0.05 -2.32
C SER A 133 -30.50 1.33 -1.50
N TRP A 134 -30.50 1.23 -0.16
CA TRP A 134 -30.61 2.39 0.72
C TRP A 134 -29.25 3.08 0.90
N ILE A 135 -29.26 4.41 0.76
CA ILE A 135 -28.11 5.28 1.02
C ILE A 135 -28.51 6.23 2.17
N PRO A 136 -27.93 6.09 3.37
CA PRO A 136 -28.27 6.93 4.50
C PRO A 136 -27.99 8.41 4.21
N GLY A 137 -28.94 9.29 4.56
CA GLY A 137 -28.80 10.74 4.38
C GLY A 137 -29.02 11.24 2.94
N VAL A 138 -29.27 10.36 1.97
CA VAL A 138 -29.74 10.74 0.64
C VAL A 138 -31.24 10.54 0.60
N THR A 139 -32.01 11.63 0.60
CA THR A 139 -33.44 11.57 0.28
C THR A 139 -33.58 11.28 -1.21
N GLU A 140 -34.33 10.24 -1.58
CA GLU A 140 -34.74 10.00 -2.96
C GLU A 140 -35.51 11.24 -3.46
N ASN A 141 -34.82 12.15 -4.16
CA ASN A 141 -35.51 13.15 -4.94
C ASN A 141 -36.16 12.40 -6.10
N LYS A 142 -37.47 12.14 -5.95
CA LYS A 142 -38.36 11.71 -7.02
C LYS A 142 -38.37 12.73 -8.16
#